data_AF-A0A9P5E3B9-F1
#
_entry.id   AF-A0A9P5E3B9-F1
#
_cell.length_a   1.000
_cell.length_b   1.000
_cell.length_c   1.000
_cell.angle_alpha   90.00
_cell.angle_beta   90.00
_cell.angle_gamma   90.00
#
_symmetry.space_group_name_H-M   'P 1'
#
loop_
_entity.id
_entity.type
_entity.pdbx_description
1 polymer ?
#
loop_
_entity_poly.entity_id
_entity_poly.type
_entity_poly.pdbx_seq_one_letter_code
_entity_poly.pdbx_strand_id
1 'polypeptide(L)'
;MTTTMITSLSRSETLTLSTVSAAAFAVLANTLHGDGEPLMASLALSVLAFALCFAMIRWLGPTFMRAGFQGRDMSKANRAEIPECMGAVCAAVYLLSVIVFIPFPFYKDIVAATSGGGNRDVVVELQHVNQGRFLHRFPHNKLASFLGAIISLQTIALLGIGDDLFDIRWRHKWWIPGLASIPLLVVYFVDFDVTSIVLPLQLQPYLGELVDLGFLYYVYMACVAMFCPQSINMLAGINGIEVSQCIVIAFLLVFNDCLYLFTPYPHPATDSHLFSLYFLLPWIGVSFALLLHNWYPAKVFVGDTYCYFSGMVFAVVGILGHFSKTLGLLLVPQIFNFLYSCPQVFGLIPCPRHRLPHFNARSGLMEPSVTPWSPERQPHPLVAHGLHFLNKLRLVKVTTDEKGQFVETSNFTILNLWLVWRGPLREDRLALEITMLQLVAGFFGLFVRHRLALLVFKEDNWGTAAQY
;
A
#
# COMPACT_ATOMS: atom_id res chain seq x y z
N MET A 1 15.72 23.89 23.86
CA MET A 1 15.70 22.65 24.66
C MET A 1 15.64 21.50 23.68
N THR A 2 16.74 20.78 23.50
CA THR A 2 16.81 19.54 22.71
C THR A 2 15.88 18.52 23.37
N THR A 3 14.76 18.21 22.73
CA THR A 3 13.90 17.10 23.12
C THR A 3 14.71 15.83 22.91
N THR A 4 15.37 15.34 23.95
CA THR A 4 16.00 14.04 23.98
C THR A 4 14.91 13.00 23.74
N MET A 5 14.86 12.44 22.53
CA MET A 5 14.00 11.30 22.28
C MET A 5 14.37 10.19 23.26
N ILE A 6 13.40 9.77 24.06
CA ILE A 6 13.57 8.69 25.04
C ILE A 6 13.73 7.39 24.26
N THR A 7 14.99 6.97 24.15
CA THR A 7 15.43 5.77 23.42
C THR A 7 14.92 4.49 24.07
N SER A 8 14.61 4.53 25.37
CA SER A 8 14.08 3.41 26.12
C SER A 8 12.55 3.31 25.98
N LEU A 9 12.08 2.08 26.00
CA LEU A 9 10.66 1.78 26.21
C LEU A 9 10.30 2.10 27.66
N SER A 10 9.11 2.63 27.88
CA SER A 10 8.57 2.77 29.23
C SER A 10 8.31 1.39 29.85
N ARG A 11 8.15 1.34 31.18
CA ARG A 11 7.84 0.07 31.86
C ARG A 11 6.54 -0.54 31.36
N SER A 12 5.50 0.28 31.15
CA SER A 12 4.22 -0.20 30.63
C SER A 12 4.35 -0.73 29.21
N GLU A 13 5.05 -0.01 28.32
CA GLU A 13 5.30 -0.48 26.94
C GLU A 13 6.08 -1.79 26.94
N THR A 14 7.14 -1.90 27.74
CA THR A 14 7.93 -3.14 27.86
C THR A 14 7.06 -4.31 28.29
N LEU A 15 6.21 -4.11 29.31
CA LEU A 15 5.30 -5.13 29.83
C LEU A 15 4.26 -5.53 28.77
N THR A 16 3.59 -4.55 28.16
CA THR A 16 2.58 -4.80 27.11
C THR A 16 3.17 -5.54 25.92
N LEU A 17 4.30 -5.07 25.38
CA LEU A 17 4.96 -5.71 24.24
C LEU A 17 5.43 -7.12 24.57
N SER A 18 5.96 -7.34 25.79
CA SER A 18 6.41 -8.67 26.22
C SER A 18 5.24 -9.63 26.40
N THR A 19 4.14 -9.20 27.02
CA THR A 19 2.92 -10.02 27.20
C THR A 19 2.30 -10.39 25.86
N VAL A 20 2.13 -9.42 24.97
CA VAL A 20 1.56 -9.64 23.64
C VAL A 20 2.46 -10.54 22.80
N SER A 21 3.79 -10.36 22.88
CA SER A 21 4.74 -11.24 22.19
C SER A 21 4.70 -12.67 22.74
N ALA A 22 4.66 -12.84 24.06
CA ALA A 22 4.56 -14.17 24.68
C ALA A 22 3.28 -14.89 24.27
N ALA A 23 2.14 -14.19 24.25
CA ALA A 23 0.88 -14.74 23.77
C ALA A 23 0.96 -15.15 22.28
N ALA A 24 1.53 -14.30 21.43
CA ALA A 24 1.70 -14.60 20.01
C ALA A 24 2.65 -15.78 19.76
N PHE A 25 3.76 -15.88 20.49
CA PHE A 25 4.65 -17.04 20.45
C PHE A 25 3.94 -18.32 20.89
N ALA A 26 3.09 -18.26 21.91
CA ALA A 26 2.31 -19.42 22.34
C ALA A 26 1.32 -19.89 21.25
N VAL A 27 0.63 -18.95 20.59
CA VAL A 27 -0.25 -19.25 19.45
C VAL A 27 0.57 -19.87 18.31
N LEU A 28 1.70 -19.27 17.94
CA LEU A 28 2.57 -19.77 16.88
C LEU A 28 3.09 -21.18 17.18
N ALA A 29 3.55 -21.43 18.42
CA ALA A 29 3.99 -22.76 18.86
C ALA A 29 2.85 -23.79 18.82
N ASN A 30 1.61 -23.38 19.13
CA ASN A 30 0.45 -24.24 19.02
C ASN A 30 0.12 -24.60 17.56
N THR A 31 0.32 -23.68 16.61
CA THR A 31 0.10 -23.98 15.18
C THR A 31 1.02 -25.07 14.64
N LEU A 32 2.22 -25.23 15.21
CA LEU A 32 3.17 -26.28 14.83
C LEU A 32 2.78 -27.68 15.33
N HIS A 33 1.89 -27.77 16.33
CA HIS A 33 1.41 -29.05 16.87
C HIS A 33 0.09 -29.51 16.23
N GLY A 34 -0.62 -28.63 15.54
CA GLY A 34 -1.85 -28.95 14.80
C GLY A 34 -1.62 -29.13 13.30
N ASP A 35 -2.67 -28.93 12.52
CA ASP A 35 -2.68 -29.04 11.05
C ASP A 35 -1.88 -27.93 10.31
N GLY A 36 -1.06 -27.16 11.03
CA GLY A 36 -0.22 -26.10 10.46
C GLY A 36 -0.95 -24.81 10.12
N GLU A 37 -2.23 -24.64 10.53
CA GLU A 37 -3.13 -23.49 10.31
C GLU A 37 -2.41 -22.18 9.90
N PRO A 38 -2.11 -21.98 8.59
CA PRO A 38 -1.16 -20.95 8.18
C PRO A 38 -1.69 -19.54 8.43
N LEU A 39 -3.01 -19.36 8.41
CA LEU A 39 -3.63 -18.08 8.73
C LEU A 39 -3.39 -17.67 10.20
N MET A 40 -3.49 -18.63 11.13
CA MET A 40 -3.20 -18.40 12.55
C MET A 40 -1.72 -18.11 12.78
N ALA A 41 -0.83 -18.79 12.06
CA ALA A 41 0.60 -18.50 12.11
C ALA A 41 0.91 -17.09 11.58
N SER A 42 0.31 -16.68 10.46
CA SER A 42 0.46 -15.32 9.91
C SER A 42 -0.07 -14.25 10.88
N LEU A 43 -1.21 -14.50 11.54
CA LEU A 43 -1.76 -13.60 12.56
C LEU A 43 -0.84 -13.49 13.79
N ALA A 44 -0.29 -14.61 14.28
CA ALA A 44 0.67 -14.59 15.38
C ALA A 44 1.95 -13.84 15.00
N LEU A 45 2.49 -14.08 13.80
CA LEU A 45 3.65 -13.36 13.29
C LEU A 45 3.38 -11.87 13.09
N SER A 46 2.16 -11.45 12.73
CA SER A 46 1.84 -10.02 12.61
C SER A 46 1.91 -9.30 13.95
N VAL A 47 1.47 -9.95 15.03
CA VAL A 47 1.55 -9.43 16.40
C VAL A 47 3.00 -9.34 16.86
N LEU A 48 3.82 -10.36 16.56
CA LEU A 48 5.27 -10.33 16.82
C LEU A 48 5.97 -9.22 16.02
N ALA A 49 5.61 -9.07 14.75
CA ALA A 49 6.14 -8.03 13.87
C ALA A 49 5.78 -6.63 14.37
N PHE A 50 4.54 -6.42 14.81
CA PHE A 50 4.11 -5.18 15.47
C PHE A 50 5.00 -4.86 16.68
N ALA A 51 5.17 -5.82 17.59
CA ALA A 51 5.91 -5.60 18.82
C ALA A 51 7.40 -5.31 18.56
N LEU A 52 8.02 -6.08 17.66
CA LEU A 52 9.40 -5.89 17.25
C LEU A 52 9.60 -4.54 16.54
N CYS A 53 8.74 -4.21 15.58
CA CYS A 53 8.82 -2.96 14.84
C CYS A 53 8.66 -1.74 15.76
N PHE A 54 7.69 -1.77 16.68
CA PHE A 54 7.47 -0.69 17.65
C PHE A 54 8.72 -0.44 18.50
N ALA A 55 9.35 -1.50 19.00
CA ALA A 55 10.57 -1.41 19.80
C ALA A 55 11.76 -0.90 18.96
N MET A 56 11.96 -1.47 17.77
CA MET A 56 13.07 -1.11 16.89
C MET A 56 13.01 0.35 16.44
N ILE A 57 11.84 0.91 16.13
CA ILE A 57 11.71 2.33 15.77
C ILE A 57 12.24 3.23 16.90
N ARG A 58 11.91 2.94 18.16
CA ARG A 58 12.42 3.72 19.32
C ARG A 58 13.91 3.55 19.53
N TRP A 59 14.41 2.32 19.40
CA TRP A 59 15.82 2.02 19.62
C TRP A 59 16.72 2.59 18.52
N LEU A 60 16.25 2.58 17.27
CA LEU A 60 17.05 3.00 16.10
C LEU A 60 16.88 4.47 15.73
N GLY A 61 15.79 5.15 16.13
CA GLY A 61 15.58 6.58 15.85
C GLY A 61 16.80 7.47 16.09
N PRO A 62 17.44 7.42 17.28
CA PRO A 62 18.65 8.21 17.56
C PRO A 62 19.86 7.81 16.72
N THR A 63 19.95 6.55 16.30
CA THR A 63 21.03 6.07 15.43
C THR A 63 20.85 6.60 14.01
N PHE A 64 19.62 6.64 13.51
CA PHE A 64 19.29 7.25 12.22
C PHE A 64 19.60 8.74 12.22
N MET A 65 19.21 9.47 13.28
CA MET A 65 19.59 10.88 13.42
C MET A 65 21.11 11.09 13.44
N ARG A 66 21.86 10.27 14.19
CA ARG A 66 23.34 10.34 14.21
C ARG A 66 23.98 10.06 12.86
N ALA A 67 23.34 9.23 12.04
CA ALA A 67 23.77 8.94 10.67
C ALA A 67 23.32 10.01 9.65
N GLY A 68 22.58 11.04 10.08
CA GLY A 68 22.11 12.14 9.24
C GLY A 68 20.71 11.94 8.65
N PHE A 69 20.02 10.84 8.96
CA PHE A 69 18.62 10.60 8.55
C PHE A 69 17.66 11.34 9.47
N GLN A 70 17.49 12.63 9.21
CA GLN A 70 16.60 13.49 9.97
C GLN A 70 15.94 14.55 9.08
N GLY A 71 14.65 14.76 9.32
CA GLY A 71 13.82 15.74 8.61
C GLY A 71 13.23 16.76 9.58
N ARG A 72 12.99 17.98 9.10
CA ARG A 72 12.31 19.03 9.88
C ARG A 72 10.81 18.94 9.68
N ASP A 73 10.06 18.96 10.78
CA ASP A 73 8.61 19.09 10.71
C ASP A 73 8.21 20.52 10.31
N MET A 74 7.97 20.70 9.01
CA MET A 74 7.59 21.98 8.40
C MET A 74 6.21 22.46 8.83
N SER A 75 5.38 21.57 9.40
CA SER A 75 4.01 21.84 9.85
C SER A 75 3.96 22.32 11.31
N LYS A 76 5.09 22.72 11.91
CA LYS A 76 5.21 23.16 13.31
C LYS A 76 5.99 24.45 13.44
N ALA A 77 5.65 25.23 14.47
CA ALA A 77 6.38 26.45 14.82
C ALA A 77 7.83 26.17 15.27
N ASN A 78 8.06 25.12 16.05
CA ASN A 78 9.39 24.76 16.56
C ASN A 78 10.31 24.10 15.51
N ARG A 79 9.75 23.60 14.40
CA ARG A 79 10.48 22.90 13.32
C ARG A 79 11.53 21.90 13.84
N ALA A 80 11.13 21.07 14.80
CA ALA A 80 12.02 20.08 15.39
C ALA A 80 12.50 19.09 14.33
N GLU A 81 13.76 18.67 14.45
CA GLU A 81 14.34 17.60 13.64
C GLU A 81 13.95 16.26 14.27
N ILE A 82 13.36 15.38 13.46
CA ILE A 82 12.94 14.03 13.84
C ILE A 82 13.57 13.00 12.90
N PRO A 83 13.73 11.74 13.32
CA PRO A 83 14.32 10.70 12.49
C PRO A 83 13.51 10.49 11.22
N GLU A 84 14.20 10.34 10.12
CA GLU A 84 13.62 10.03 8.81
C GLU A 84 13.94 8.60 8.38
N CYS A 85 13.30 8.11 7.31
CA CYS A 85 13.50 6.76 6.78
C CYS A 85 13.14 5.62 7.77
N MET A 86 12.22 5.84 8.72
CA MET A 86 11.76 4.74 9.61
C MET A 86 10.94 3.67 8.88
N GLY A 87 10.51 3.96 7.64
CA GLY A 87 9.99 2.96 6.70
C GLY A 87 10.95 1.81 6.43
N ALA A 88 12.27 2.04 6.50
CA ALA A 88 13.27 0.99 6.34
C ALA A 88 13.22 -0.05 7.46
N VAL A 89 13.02 0.40 8.71
CA VAL A 89 12.86 -0.48 9.88
C VAL A 89 11.58 -1.31 9.74
N CYS A 90 10.49 -0.66 9.31
CA CYS A 90 9.21 -1.31 9.03
C CYS A 90 9.35 -2.40 7.94
N ALA A 91 9.97 -2.08 6.80
CA ALA A 91 10.21 -3.02 5.72
C ALA A 91 11.10 -4.19 6.14
N ALA A 92 12.17 -3.94 6.91
CA ALA A 92 13.07 -4.98 7.39
C ALA A 92 12.35 -5.99 8.32
N VAL A 93 11.59 -5.50 9.30
CA VAL A 93 10.82 -6.37 10.21
C VAL A 93 9.76 -7.15 9.45
N TYR A 94 9.07 -6.52 8.50
CA TYR A 94 8.11 -7.20 7.65
C TYR A 94 8.74 -8.32 6.83
N LEU A 95 9.84 -8.02 6.12
CA LEU A 95 10.53 -8.99 5.27
C LEU A 95 11.00 -10.20 6.08
N LEU A 96 11.56 -9.98 7.27
CA LEU A 96 11.91 -11.06 8.19
C LEU A 96 10.68 -11.90 8.59
N SER A 97 9.57 -11.24 8.88
CA SER A 97 8.33 -11.90 9.28
C SER A 97 7.76 -12.79 8.17
N VAL A 98 7.72 -12.30 6.93
CA VAL A 98 7.23 -13.10 5.79
C VAL A 98 8.21 -14.21 5.39
N ILE A 99 9.52 -14.02 5.56
CA ILE A 99 10.52 -15.09 5.36
C ILE A 99 10.34 -16.21 6.39
N VAL A 100 10.16 -15.86 7.66
CA VAL A 100 9.87 -16.83 8.73
C VAL A 100 8.54 -17.54 8.50
N PHE A 101 7.58 -16.87 7.85
CA PHE A 101 6.27 -17.44 7.52
C PHE A 101 6.32 -18.50 6.40
N ILE A 102 7.31 -18.49 5.50
CA ILE A 102 7.35 -19.37 4.31
C ILE A 102 7.04 -20.85 4.63
N PRO A 103 7.61 -21.49 5.67
CA PRO A 103 7.39 -22.92 5.89
C PRO A 103 5.94 -23.28 6.31
N PHE A 104 5.15 -22.33 6.82
CA PHE A 104 3.84 -22.62 7.41
C PHE A 104 2.79 -23.03 6.36
N PRO A 105 2.58 -22.28 5.25
CA PRO A 105 1.68 -22.72 4.18
C PRO A 105 2.02 -24.09 3.58
N PHE A 106 3.29 -24.49 3.64
CA PHE A 106 3.80 -25.75 3.06
C PHE A 106 4.05 -26.82 4.11
N TYR A 107 3.63 -26.64 5.37
CA TYR A 107 3.98 -27.55 6.46
C TYR A 107 3.59 -29.00 6.15
N LYS A 108 2.35 -29.22 5.68
CA LYS A 108 1.86 -30.55 5.28
C LYS A 108 2.70 -31.15 4.15
N ASP A 109 3.05 -30.35 3.15
CA ASP A 109 3.85 -30.79 2.00
C ASP A 109 5.29 -31.15 2.39
N ILE A 110 5.90 -30.36 3.30
CA ILE A 110 7.25 -30.59 3.83
C ILE A 110 7.26 -31.87 4.67
N VAL A 111 6.28 -32.03 5.57
CA VAL A 111 6.16 -33.24 6.40
C VAL A 111 5.98 -34.45 5.49
N ALA A 112 5.06 -34.42 4.52
CA ALA A 112 4.84 -35.52 3.59
C ALA A 112 6.09 -35.88 2.76
N ALA A 113 6.86 -34.89 2.33
CA ALA A 113 8.09 -35.10 1.55
C ALA A 113 9.27 -35.63 2.40
N THR A 114 9.36 -35.25 3.68
CA THR A 114 10.49 -35.60 4.57
C THR A 114 10.24 -36.85 5.40
N SER A 115 8.98 -37.19 5.70
CA SER A 115 8.59 -38.31 6.57
C SER A 115 8.43 -39.65 5.82
N GLY A 116 9.11 -39.82 4.68
CA GLY A 116 9.10 -41.00 3.81
C GLY A 116 9.60 -42.32 4.42
N GLY A 117 9.10 -42.73 5.60
CA GLY A 117 9.46 -43.98 6.24
C GLY A 117 8.85 -44.33 7.61
N GLY A 118 7.94 -43.58 8.24
CA GLY A 118 7.61 -43.99 9.63
C GLY A 118 6.37 -43.50 10.39
N ASN A 119 5.57 -42.52 9.95
CA ASN A 119 4.39 -42.12 10.75
C ASN A 119 3.13 -42.01 9.90
N ARG A 120 2.10 -42.78 10.27
CA ARG A 120 0.91 -43.13 9.46
C ARG A 120 -0.31 -42.22 9.68
N ASP A 121 -0.16 -41.07 10.32
CA ASP A 121 -1.32 -40.32 10.80
C ASP A 121 -1.75 -39.13 9.93
N VAL A 122 -1.12 -38.93 8.76
CA VAL A 122 -1.59 -37.94 7.77
C VAL A 122 -2.18 -38.67 6.57
N VAL A 123 -3.40 -39.19 6.75
CA VAL A 123 -4.21 -39.71 5.64
C VAL A 123 -4.80 -38.53 4.88
N VAL A 124 -4.10 -38.06 3.85
CA VAL A 124 -4.73 -37.18 2.84
C VAL A 124 -5.56 -38.10 1.94
N GLU A 125 -6.88 -37.96 1.97
CA GLU A 125 -7.77 -38.63 1.00
C GLU A 125 -7.45 -38.13 -0.41
N LEU A 126 -6.73 -38.94 -1.18
CA LEU A 126 -6.42 -38.67 -2.58
C LEU A 126 -7.34 -39.49 -3.48
N GLN A 127 -8.30 -38.80 -4.12
CA GLN A 127 -8.96 -39.32 -5.33
C GLN A 127 -7.96 -39.33 -6.49
N HIS A 128 -7.33 -40.47 -6.74
CA HIS A 128 -7.43 -41.21 -8.02
C HIS A 128 -6.55 -42.45 -7.99
N VAL A 129 -7.21 -43.57 -8.24
CA VAL A 129 -6.62 -44.89 -8.49
C VAL A 129 -5.85 -44.85 -9.80
N ASN A 130 -4.54 -45.10 -9.78
CA ASN A 130 -3.85 -46.00 -10.71
C ASN A 130 -2.40 -46.25 -10.28
N GLN A 131 -1.95 -47.48 -10.49
CA GLN A 131 -0.79 -48.12 -9.89
C GLN A 131 0.55 -47.41 -10.18
N GLY A 132 1.31 -47.13 -9.12
CA GLY A 132 2.70 -46.63 -9.17
C GLY A 132 3.05 -45.93 -7.86
N ARG A 133 4.27 -46.09 -7.36
CA ARG A 133 4.77 -45.52 -6.09
C ARG A 133 4.37 -44.03 -5.98
N PHE A 134 3.42 -43.71 -5.09
CA PHE A 134 2.90 -42.36 -4.91
C PHE A 134 4.00 -41.45 -4.32
N LEU A 135 4.65 -40.65 -5.17
CA LEU A 135 5.55 -39.59 -4.74
C LEU A 135 4.72 -38.32 -4.56
N HIS A 136 4.51 -37.89 -3.32
CA HIS A 136 3.94 -36.57 -3.03
C HIS A 136 4.80 -35.49 -3.70
N ARG A 137 4.23 -34.76 -4.68
CA ARG A 137 4.98 -33.71 -5.40
C ARG A 137 4.80 -32.39 -4.68
N PHE A 138 5.89 -31.84 -4.16
CA PHE A 138 5.89 -30.55 -3.49
C PHE A 138 5.37 -29.42 -4.43
N PRO A 139 4.51 -28.51 -3.97
CA PRO A 139 3.89 -27.47 -4.80
C PRO A 139 4.86 -26.31 -5.09
N HIS A 140 5.81 -26.55 -5.99
CA HIS A 140 6.86 -25.58 -6.33
C HIS A 140 6.33 -24.27 -6.96
N ASN A 141 5.20 -24.31 -7.67
CA ASN A 141 4.56 -23.12 -8.24
C ASN A 141 4.07 -22.17 -7.14
N LYS A 142 3.36 -22.70 -6.13
CA LYS A 142 2.94 -21.89 -4.97
C LYS A 142 4.15 -21.30 -4.25
N LEU A 143 5.20 -22.09 -4.03
CA LEU A 143 6.44 -21.59 -3.42
C LEU A 143 7.11 -20.50 -4.28
N ALA A 144 7.16 -20.66 -5.61
CA ALA A 144 7.70 -19.67 -6.53
C ALA A 144 6.95 -18.35 -6.46
N SER A 145 5.61 -18.39 -6.33
CA SER A 145 4.78 -17.20 -6.12
C SER A 145 5.13 -16.44 -4.84
N PHE A 146 5.33 -17.13 -3.71
CA PHE A 146 5.79 -16.51 -2.46
C PHE A 146 7.19 -15.93 -2.58
N LEU A 147 8.13 -16.68 -3.15
CA LEU A 147 9.52 -16.24 -3.28
C LEU A 147 9.65 -15.06 -4.25
N GLY A 148 8.96 -15.08 -5.38
CA GLY A 148 8.96 -13.97 -6.34
C GLY A 148 8.37 -12.69 -5.76
N ALA A 149 7.27 -12.82 -4.99
CA ALA A 149 6.72 -11.72 -4.20
C ALA A 149 7.75 -11.16 -3.21
N ILE A 150 8.39 -12.01 -2.41
CA ILE A 150 9.40 -11.59 -1.42
C ILE A 150 10.60 -10.93 -2.10
N ILE A 151 11.12 -11.49 -3.20
CA ILE A 151 12.25 -10.90 -3.94
C ILE A 151 11.89 -9.52 -4.49
N SER A 152 10.67 -9.36 -5.03
CA SER A 152 10.18 -8.06 -5.50
C SER A 152 10.10 -7.04 -4.36
N LEU A 153 9.57 -7.47 -3.20
CA LEU A 153 9.46 -6.64 -1.99
C LEU A 153 10.82 -6.28 -1.35
N GLN A 154 11.78 -7.21 -1.38
CA GLN A 154 13.16 -6.92 -0.98
C GLN A 154 13.81 -5.90 -1.91
N THR A 155 13.64 -6.08 -3.22
CA THR A 155 14.22 -5.20 -4.24
C THR A 155 13.70 -3.78 -4.10
N ILE A 156 12.37 -3.60 -3.96
CA ILE A 156 11.78 -2.26 -3.78
C ILE A 156 12.17 -1.63 -2.44
N ALA A 157 12.29 -2.41 -1.36
CA ALA A 157 12.72 -1.90 -0.06
C ALA A 157 14.17 -1.40 -0.14
N LEU A 158 15.07 -2.16 -0.78
CA LEU A 158 16.46 -1.75 -1.01
C LEU A 158 16.57 -0.50 -1.88
N LEU A 159 15.82 -0.44 -2.98
CA LEU A 159 15.83 0.73 -3.86
C LEU A 159 15.18 1.96 -3.21
N GLY A 160 14.16 1.78 -2.36
CA GLY A 160 13.56 2.85 -1.57
C GLY A 160 14.52 3.41 -0.52
N ILE A 161 15.26 2.53 0.17
CA ILE A 161 16.35 2.95 1.05
C ILE A 161 17.41 3.71 0.25
N GLY A 162 17.76 3.21 -0.95
CA GLY A 162 18.65 3.92 -1.87
C GLY A 162 18.15 5.30 -2.28
N ASP A 163 16.85 5.47 -2.51
CA ASP A 163 16.26 6.78 -2.84
C ASP A 163 16.32 7.76 -1.66
N ASP A 164 15.98 7.30 -0.46
CA ASP A 164 16.11 8.09 0.78
C ASP A 164 17.59 8.44 1.08
N LEU A 165 18.53 7.57 0.74
CA LEU A 165 19.98 7.79 0.93
C LEU A 165 20.58 8.79 -0.05
N PHE A 166 20.19 8.72 -1.32
CA PHE A 166 20.89 9.40 -2.41
C PHE A 166 20.09 10.57 -3.03
N ASP A 167 18.86 10.84 -2.58
CA ASP A 167 17.93 11.83 -3.16
C ASP A 167 17.91 11.72 -4.70
N ILE A 168 17.49 10.55 -5.19
CA ILE A 168 17.61 10.22 -6.62
C ILE A 168 16.74 11.19 -7.43
N ARG A 169 17.24 11.63 -8.59
CA ARG A 169 16.47 12.53 -9.47
C ARG A 169 15.13 11.90 -9.88
N TRP A 170 14.08 12.72 -9.87
CA TRP A 170 12.70 12.31 -10.15
C TRP A 170 12.52 11.41 -11.40
N ARG A 171 13.28 11.65 -12.48
CA ARG A 171 13.22 10.87 -13.71
C ARG A 171 13.56 9.39 -13.53
N HIS A 172 14.39 9.06 -12.54
CA HIS A 172 14.76 7.68 -12.22
C HIS A 172 13.79 7.06 -11.20
N LYS A 173 13.19 7.89 -10.32
CA LYS A 173 12.20 7.44 -9.33
C LYS A 173 11.04 6.68 -10.00
N TRP A 174 10.58 7.14 -11.17
CA TRP A 174 9.52 6.45 -11.92
C TRP A 174 9.86 5.00 -12.29
N TRP A 175 11.13 4.70 -12.60
CA TRP A 175 11.56 3.37 -13.04
C TRP A 175 11.88 2.40 -11.90
N ILE A 176 12.15 2.91 -10.70
CA ILE A 176 12.53 2.09 -9.53
C ILE A 176 11.50 0.97 -9.28
N PRO A 177 10.19 1.25 -9.16
CA PRO A 177 9.24 0.17 -8.93
C PRO A 177 9.04 -0.75 -10.16
N GLY A 178 9.21 -0.23 -11.37
CA GLY A 178 9.12 -1.04 -12.60
C GLY A 178 10.23 -2.08 -12.69
N LEU A 179 11.44 -1.74 -12.24
CA LEU A 179 12.54 -2.71 -12.14
C LEU A 179 12.33 -3.70 -10.99
N ALA A 180 11.83 -3.21 -9.85
CA ALA A 180 11.56 -4.07 -8.70
C ALA A 180 10.42 -5.07 -8.93
N SER A 181 9.52 -4.84 -9.89
CA SER A 181 8.41 -5.75 -10.23
C SER A 181 8.78 -6.84 -11.24
N ILE A 182 10.01 -6.86 -11.78
CA ILE A 182 10.44 -7.91 -12.72
C ILE A 182 10.26 -9.33 -12.16
N PRO A 183 10.68 -9.66 -10.92
CA PRO A 183 10.48 -11.01 -10.36
C PRO A 183 9.00 -11.41 -10.30
N LEU A 184 8.13 -10.45 -9.95
CA LEU A 184 6.68 -10.63 -9.92
C LEU A 184 6.13 -10.95 -11.32
N LEU A 185 6.56 -10.21 -12.35
CA LEU A 185 6.14 -10.42 -13.74
C LEU A 185 6.62 -11.78 -14.29
N VAL A 186 7.83 -12.19 -13.94
CA VAL A 186 8.40 -13.50 -14.36
C VAL A 186 7.62 -14.65 -13.74
N VAL A 187 7.30 -14.56 -12.44
CA VAL A 187 6.45 -15.56 -11.77
C VAL A 187 5.07 -15.60 -12.43
N TYR A 188 4.48 -14.45 -12.72
CA TYR A 188 3.17 -14.40 -13.37
C TYR A 188 3.19 -15.11 -14.74
N PHE A 189 4.24 -14.87 -15.53
CA PHE A 189 4.44 -15.49 -16.83
C PHE A 189 4.64 -17.01 -16.76
N VAL A 190 5.32 -17.52 -15.73
CA VAL A 190 5.59 -18.96 -15.62
C VAL A 190 4.42 -19.73 -15.02
N ASP A 191 3.76 -19.17 -13.99
CA ASP A 191 2.78 -19.91 -13.20
C ASP A 191 1.33 -19.75 -13.72
N PHE A 192 0.99 -18.59 -14.29
CA PHE A 192 -0.39 -18.27 -14.69
C PHE A 192 -0.53 -18.06 -16.20
N ASP A 193 0.28 -17.17 -16.77
CA ASP A 193 0.23 -16.72 -18.18
C ASP A 193 -1.18 -16.38 -18.71
N VAL A 194 -2.06 -15.87 -17.83
CA VAL A 194 -3.43 -15.46 -18.21
C VAL A 194 -3.44 -13.99 -18.58
N THR A 195 -3.40 -13.71 -19.88
CA THR A 195 -3.38 -12.34 -20.44
C THR A 195 -4.73 -11.85 -20.96
N SER A 196 -5.75 -12.71 -20.89
CA SER A 196 -7.11 -12.39 -21.32
C SER A 196 -7.87 -11.62 -20.26
N ILE A 197 -8.49 -10.50 -20.67
CA ILE A 197 -9.33 -9.68 -19.79
C ILE A 197 -10.80 -9.80 -20.18
N VAL A 198 -11.66 -9.89 -19.16
CA VAL A 198 -13.11 -9.76 -19.34
C VAL A 198 -13.46 -8.31 -19.63
N LEU A 199 -14.16 -8.07 -20.74
CA LEU A 199 -14.62 -6.74 -21.14
C LEU A 199 -15.98 -6.37 -20.54
N PRO A 200 -16.19 -5.07 -20.24
CA PRO A 200 -17.51 -4.54 -19.89
C PRO A 200 -18.57 -4.85 -20.95
N LEU A 201 -19.80 -5.13 -20.53
CA LEU A 201 -20.98 -5.44 -21.35
C LEU A 201 -21.16 -4.46 -22.51
N GLN A 202 -20.90 -3.17 -22.27
CA GLN A 202 -21.05 -2.09 -23.25
C GLN A 202 -20.02 -2.18 -24.40
N LEU A 203 -18.87 -2.81 -24.15
CA LEU A 203 -17.78 -2.97 -25.12
C LEU A 203 -17.83 -4.34 -25.84
N GLN A 204 -18.54 -5.31 -25.27
CA GLN A 204 -18.64 -6.66 -25.85
C GLN A 204 -19.15 -6.72 -27.29
N PRO A 205 -20.13 -5.88 -27.73
CA PRO A 205 -20.58 -5.88 -29.12
C PRO A 205 -19.48 -5.54 -30.14
N TYR A 206 -18.42 -4.85 -29.72
CA TYR A 206 -17.36 -4.38 -30.62
C TYR A 206 -16.10 -5.23 -30.56
N LEU A 207 -15.81 -5.83 -29.40
CA LEU A 207 -14.51 -6.43 -29.10
C LEU A 207 -14.62 -7.88 -28.59
N GLY A 208 -15.83 -8.40 -28.40
CA GLY A 208 -16.07 -9.71 -27.80
C GLY A 208 -16.08 -9.70 -26.27
N GLU A 209 -16.30 -10.86 -25.66
CA GLU A 209 -16.38 -11.00 -24.20
C GLU A 209 -15.01 -11.01 -23.51
N LEU A 210 -14.05 -11.66 -24.16
CA LEU A 210 -12.67 -11.78 -23.71
C LEU A 210 -11.77 -11.16 -24.77
N VAL A 211 -10.85 -10.29 -24.33
CA VAL A 211 -9.77 -9.78 -25.19
C VAL A 211 -8.45 -10.24 -24.63
N ASP A 212 -7.68 -10.94 -25.45
CA ASP A 212 -6.30 -11.25 -25.16
C ASP A 212 -5.42 -10.02 -25.45
N LEU A 213 -4.81 -9.49 -24.40
CA LEU A 213 -3.88 -8.36 -24.49
C LEU A 213 -2.44 -8.81 -24.73
N GLY A 214 -2.12 -10.10 -24.55
CA GLY A 214 -0.76 -10.64 -24.62
C GLY A 214 0.24 -9.79 -23.83
N PHE A 215 1.30 -9.33 -24.51
CA PHE A 215 2.35 -8.48 -23.92
C PHE A 215 1.83 -7.19 -23.27
N LEU A 216 0.73 -6.60 -23.79
CA LEU A 216 0.16 -5.38 -23.21
C LEU A 216 -0.39 -5.60 -21.79
N TYR A 217 -0.75 -6.84 -21.45
CA TYR A 217 -1.14 -7.18 -20.08
C TYR A 217 0.04 -7.08 -19.10
N TYR A 218 1.23 -7.49 -19.54
CA TYR A 218 2.46 -7.34 -18.76
C TYR A 218 2.86 -5.87 -18.60
N VAL A 219 2.67 -5.05 -19.64
CA VAL A 219 2.83 -3.59 -19.54
C VAL A 219 1.86 -3.01 -18.51
N TYR A 220 0.59 -3.43 -18.55
CA TYR A 220 -0.41 -3.03 -17.55
C TYR A 220 0.02 -3.40 -16.12
N MET A 221 0.45 -4.64 -15.87
CA MET A 221 0.92 -5.06 -14.54
C MET A 221 2.14 -4.25 -14.08
N ALA A 222 3.09 -3.98 -14.98
CA ALA A 222 4.23 -3.11 -14.68
C ALA A 222 3.76 -1.68 -14.32
N CYS A 223 2.80 -1.12 -15.07
CA CYS A 223 2.20 0.17 -14.76
C CYS A 223 1.49 0.19 -13.40
N VAL A 224 0.76 -0.87 -13.03
CA VAL A 224 0.15 -1.00 -11.70
C VAL A 224 1.23 -1.01 -10.61
N ALA A 225 2.29 -1.81 -10.78
CA ALA A 225 3.39 -1.88 -9.84
C ALA A 225 4.20 -0.56 -9.74
N MET A 226 4.25 0.23 -10.82
CA MET A 226 4.81 1.59 -10.81
C MET A 226 3.88 2.61 -10.17
N PHE A 227 2.58 2.49 -10.41
CA PHE A 227 1.58 3.44 -9.96
C PHE A 227 1.36 3.36 -8.45
N CYS A 228 1.14 2.16 -7.88
CA CYS A 228 0.79 2.02 -6.47
C CYS A 228 1.77 2.75 -5.53
N PRO A 229 3.10 2.51 -5.61
CA PRO A 229 4.03 3.17 -4.71
C PRO A 229 4.21 4.67 -4.96
N GLN A 230 4.18 5.11 -6.23
CA GLN A 230 4.29 6.53 -6.56
C GLN A 230 3.04 7.32 -6.16
N SER A 231 1.87 6.71 -6.27
CA SER A 231 0.60 7.35 -5.93
C SER A 231 0.47 7.63 -4.43
N ILE A 232 0.98 6.72 -3.58
CA ILE A 232 1.08 6.92 -2.13
C ILE A 232 2.09 8.02 -1.82
N ASN A 233 3.28 7.98 -2.44
CA ASN A 233 4.32 8.99 -2.24
C ASN A 233 3.86 10.40 -2.65
N MET A 234 3.04 10.52 -3.70
CA MET A 234 2.43 11.79 -4.10
C MET A 234 1.33 12.29 -3.15
N LEU A 235 0.74 11.42 -2.33
CA LEU A 235 -0.26 11.76 -1.32
C LEU A 235 0.38 11.75 0.08
N ALA A 236 1.35 12.64 0.27
CA ALA A 236 2.19 12.72 1.46
C ALA A 236 2.35 14.16 1.96
N GLY A 237 3.01 14.32 3.12
CA GLY A 237 3.48 15.62 3.60
C GLY A 237 2.73 16.21 4.79
N ILE A 238 1.85 15.45 5.44
CA ILE A 238 1.28 15.79 6.75
C ILE A 238 1.41 14.58 7.68
N ASN A 239 1.60 14.84 8.99
CA ASN A 239 1.87 13.80 9.97
C ASN A 239 0.81 12.68 9.98
N GLY A 240 1.23 11.46 9.65
CA GLY A 240 0.42 10.25 9.69
C GLY A 240 -0.23 9.83 8.38
N ILE A 241 -0.26 10.68 7.33
CA ILE A 241 -1.11 10.42 6.15
C ILE A 241 -0.62 9.26 5.29
N GLU A 242 0.69 9.10 5.16
CA GLU A 242 1.31 8.06 4.32
C GLU A 242 0.95 6.68 4.88
N VAL A 243 1.00 6.53 6.20
CA VAL A 243 0.72 5.27 6.90
C VAL A 243 -0.78 5.04 7.06
N SER A 244 -1.55 6.06 7.42
CA SER A 244 -2.99 5.89 7.70
C SER A 244 -3.78 5.52 6.45
N GLN A 245 -3.48 6.13 5.29
CA GLN A 245 -4.14 5.78 4.03
C GLN A 245 -3.85 4.32 3.65
N CYS A 246 -2.62 3.86 3.82
CA CYS A 246 -2.21 2.50 3.48
C CYS A 246 -2.88 1.50 4.43
N ILE A 247 -2.96 1.79 5.74
CA ILE A 247 -3.65 0.94 6.71
C ILE A 247 -5.13 0.80 6.36
N VAL A 248 -5.82 1.89 5.97
CA VAL A 248 -7.22 1.82 5.53
C VAL A 248 -7.36 0.95 4.28
N ILE A 249 -6.50 1.12 3.28
CA ILE A 249 -6.49 0.29 2.06
C ILE A 249 -6.28 -1.18 2.42
N ALA A 250 -5.33 -1.49 3.30
CA ALA A 250 -5.06 -2.86 3.73
C ALA A 250 -6.24 -3.48 4.48
N PHE A 251 -6.92 -2.73 5.37
CA PHE A 251 -8.12 -3.23 6.04
C PHE A 251 -9.27 -3.48 5.06
N LEU A 252 -9.43 -2.66 4.03
CA LEU A 252 -10.42 -2.87 2.98
C LEU A 252 -10.09 -4.10 2.12
N LEU A 253 -8.81 -4.33 1.83
CA LEU A 253 -8.34 -5.54 1.16
C LEU A 253 -8.58 -6.79 2.02
N VAL A 254 -8.19 -6.77 3.30
CA VAL A 254 -8.46 -7.86 4.26
C VAL A 254 -9.96 -8.12 4.37
N PHE A 255 -10.78 -7.08 4.47
CA PHE A 255 -12.23 -7.22 4.49
C PHE A 255 -12.74 -7.90 3.21
N ASN A 256 -12.28 -7.45 2.04
CA ASN A 256 -12.60 -8.10 0.77
C ASN A 256 -12.17 -9.58 0.76
N ASP A 257 -10.94 -9.89 1.16
CA ASP A 257 -10.41 -11.25 1.19
C ASP A 257 -11.26 -12.15 2.10
N CYS A 258 -11.64 -11.67 3.29
CA CYS A 258 -12.53 -12.37 4.21
C CYS A 258 -13.90 -12.70 3.59
N LEU A 259 -14.45 -11.85 2.72
CA LEU A 259 -15.72 -12.16 2.04
C LEU A 259 -15.62 -13.43 1.17
N TYR A 260 -14.47 -13.65 0.52
CA TYR A 260 -14.22 -14.86 -0.28
C TYR A 260 -13.92 -16.08 0.59
N LEU A 261 -13.33 -15.89 1.78
CA LEU A 261 -13.11 -16.98 2.74
C LEU A 261 -14.42 -17.45 3.41
N PHE A 262 -15.39 -16.56 3.61
CA PHE A 262 -16.70 -16.92 4.15
C PHE A 262 -17.68 -17.48 3.11
N THR A 263 -17.30 -17.46 1.83
CA THR A 263 -18.09 -18.07 0.75
C THR A 263 -17.97 -19.59 0.84
N PRO A 264 -19.05 -20.37 0.57
CA PRO A 264 -19.01 -21.83 0.67
C PRO A 264 -17.84 -22.43 -0.12
N TYR A 265 -17.05 -23.27 0.56
CA TYR A 265 -15.93 -23.98 -0.06
C TYR A 265 -16.44 -25.10 -0.98
N PRO A 266 -15.81 -25.34 -2.15
CA PRO A 266 -14.63 -24.67 -2.70
C PRO A 266 -14.97 -23.49 -3.61
N HIS A 267 -14.49 -22.28 -3.26
CA HIS A 267 -14.50 -21.14 -4.16
C HIS A 267 -13.14 -21.03 -4.88
N PRO A 268 -13.08 -20.89 -6.22
CA PRO A 268 -11.82 -20.85 -6.97
C PRO A 268 -10.83 -19.77 -6.51
N ALA A 269 -11.34 -18.66 -5.96
CA ALA A 269 -10.53 -17.54 -5.50
C ALA A 269 -10.02 -17.66 -4.05
N THR A 270 -10.42 -18.69 -3.28
CA THR A 270 -10.05 -18.81 -1.85
C THR A 270 -8.53 -18.82 -1.66
N ASP A 271 -7.78 -19.56 -2.49
CA ASP A 271 -6.32 -19.64 -2.41
C ASP A 271 -5.65 -18.29 -2.70
N SER A 272 -6.15 -17.53 -3.67
CA SER A 272 -5.65 -16.20 -4.02
C SER A 272 -5.87 -15.18 -2.89
N HIS A 273 -7.03 -15.25 -2.23
CA HIS A 273 -7.34 -14.38 -1.08
C HIS A 273 -6.60 -14.81 0.19
N LEU A 274 -6.35 -16.10 0.40
CA LEU A 274 -5.46 -16.58 1.47
C LEU A 274 -4.02 -16.09 1.26
N PHE A 275 -3.50 -16.18 0.03
CA PHE A 275 -2.20 -15.63 -0.33
C PHE A 275 -2.11 -14.13 0.03
N SER A 276 -3.11 -13.35 -0.36
CA SER A 276 -3.18 -11.92 -0.02
C SER A 276 -3.15 -11.68 1.49
N LEU A 277 -3.98 -12.39 2.27
CA LEU A 277 -4.03 -12.27 3.73
C LEU A 277 -2.67 -12.56 4.39
N TYR A 278 -1.94 -13.57 3.91
CA TYR A 278 -0.64 -13.92 4.45
C TYR A 278 0.40 -12.80 4.34
N PHE A 279 0.33 -11.99 3.27
CA PHE A 279 1.19 -10.83 3.08
C PHE A 279 0.65 -9.58 3.77
N LEU A 280 -0.67 -9.39 3.83
CA LEU A 280 -1.29 -8.20 4.42
C LEU A 280 -1.26 -8.20 5.95
N LEU A 281 -1.47 -9.34 6.62
CA LEU A 281 -1.53 -9.38 8.09
C LEU A 281 -0.22 -8.90 8.74
N PRO A 282 0.98 -9.45 8.40
CA PRO A 282 2.24 -8.94 8.95
C PRO A 282 2.52 -7.49 8.56
N TRP A 283 2.08 -7.07 7.37
CA TRP A 283 2.23 -5.69 6.90
C TRP A 283 1.41 -4.71 7.74
N ILE A 284 0.17 -5.07 8.09
CA ILE A 284 -0.69 -4.29 9.00
C ILE A 284 -0.01 -4.18 10.36
N GLY A 285 0.57 -5.28 10.87
CA GLY A 285 1.31 -5.29 12.14
C GLY A 285 2.42 -4.24 12.17
N VAL A 286 3.35 -4.26 11.20
CA VAL A 286 4.45 -3.28 11.17
C VAL A 286 3.99 -1.86 10.86
N SER A 287 2.96 -1.69 10.02
CA SER A 287 2.45 -0.36 9.67
C SER A 287 1.71 0.29 10.83
N PHE A 288 0.96 -0.49 11.62
CA PHE A 288 0.29 0.02 12.82
C PHE A 288 1.32 0.44 13.88
N ALA A 289 2.41 -0.32 14.04
CA ALA A 289 3.52 0.08 14.90
C ALA A 289 4.16 1.41 14.45
N LEU A 290 4.39 1.58 13.14
CA LEU A 290 4.90 2.82 12.58
C LEU A 290 3.92 3.99 12.75
N LEU A 291 2.62 3.76 12.54
CA LEU A 291 1.58 4.78 12.73
C LEU A 291 1.59 5.32 14.16
N LEU A 292 1.76 4.49 15.18
CA LEU A 292 1.80 4.96 16.58
C LEU A 292 2.95 5.93 16.87
N HIS A 293 4.04 5.89 16.10
CA HIS A 293 5.17 6.82 16.21
C HIS A 293 5.06 7.99 15.22
N ASN A 294 4.44 7.78 14.05
CA ASN A 294 4.32 8.78 12.99
C ASN A 294 3.05 9.63 13.08
N TRP A 295 2.02 9.17 13.80
CA TRP A 295 0.78 9.93 13.99
C TRP A 295 1.03 11.25 14.68
N TYR A 296 0.18 12.24 14.39
CA TYR A 296 0.28 13.58 14.95
C TYR A 296 0.31 13.58 16.49
N PRO A 297 1.26 14.30 17.13
CA PRO A 297 2.45 14.92 16.54
C PRO A 297 3.54 13.86 16.23
N ALA A 298 4.06 13.86 15.00
CA ALA A 298 4.99 12.83 14.57
C ALA A 298 6.30 12.84 15.37
N LYS A 299 6.74 11.65 15.79
CA LYS A 299 8.05 11.43 16.40
C LYS A 299 9.07 10.92 15.39
N VAL A 300 8.61 10.40 14.27
CA VAL A 300 9.43 9.88 13.17
C VAL A 300 8.75 10.13 11.83
N PHE A 301 9.55 10.27 10.77
CA PHE A 301 9.10 10.25 9.38
C PHE A 301 9.37 8.90 8.73
N VAL A 302 8.50 8.56 7.79
CA VAL A 302 8.50 7.25 7.14
C VAL A 302 9.51 7.17 5.99
N GLY A 303 9.75 8.27 5.28
CA GLY A 303 10.59 8.32 4.08
C GLY A 303 9.91 7.73 2.83
N ASP A 304 10.56 7.90 1.68
CA ASP A 304 10.13 7.34 0.40
C ASP A 304 10.13 5.81 0.46
N THR A 305 11.02 5.22 1.27
CA THR A 305 11.09 3.78 1.52
C THR A 305 9.74 3.19 1.89
N TYR A 306 9.01 3.79 2.83
CA TYR A 306 7.70 3.24 3.25
C TYR A 306 6.66 3.32 2.13
N CYS A 307 6.64 4.42 1.38
CA CYS A 307 5.69 4.62 0.28
C CYS A 307 5.93 3.60 -0.82
N TYR A 308 7.19 3.40 -1.20
CA TYR A 308 7.60 2.42 -2.20
C TYR A 308 7.30 0.99 -1.78
N PHE A 309 7.69 0.64 -0.56
CA PHE A 309 7.45 -0.67 0.01
C PHE A 309 5.94 -0.98 0.11
N SER A 310 5.14 -0.08 0.69
CA SER A 310 3.71 -0.31 0.92
C SER A 310 2.91 -0.39 -0.39
N GLY A 311 3.21 0.47 -1.35
CA GLY A 311 2.58 0.40 -2.67
C GLY A 311 2.93 -0.89 -3.42
N MET A 312 4.15 -1.39 -3.27
CA MET A 312 4.53 -2.67 -3.87
C MET A 312 3.86 -3.86 -3.17
N VAL A 313 3.65 -3.83 -1.85
CA VAL A 313 2.85 -4.86 -1.16
C VAL A 313 1.45 -4.93 -1.77
N PHE A 314 0.78 -3.79 -1.98
CA PHE A 314 -0.53 -3.75 -2.63
C PHE A 314 -0.49 -4.24 -4.08
N ALA A 315 0.52 -3.85 -4.86
CA ALA A 315 0.67 -4.33 -6.23
C ALA A 315 0.89 -5.86 -6.29
N VAL A 316 1.74 -6.40 -5.42
CA VAL A 316 2.03 -7.85 -5.34
C VAL A 316 0.77 -8.64 -5.01
N VAL A 317 0.03 -8.27 -3.96
CA VAL A 317 -1.19 -9.00 -3.58
C VAL A 317 -2.29 -8.81 -4.63
N GLY A 318 -2.40 -7.62 -5.25
CA GLY A 318 -3.37 -7.36 -6.30
C GLY A 318 -3.10 -8.12 -7.60
N ILE A 319 -1.84 -8.25 -8.00
CA ILE A 319 -1.43 -8.94 -9.23
C ILE A 319 -1.50 -10.46 -9.05
N LEU A 320 -0.82 -11.02 -8.03
CA LEU A 320 -0.82 -12.47 -7.79
C LEU A 320 -2.15 -12.98 -7.21
N GLY A 321 -2.91 -12.11 -6.55
CA GLY A 321 -4.26 -12.41 -6.10
C GLY A 321 -5.34 -12.25 -7.18
N HIS A 322 -4.97 -11.82 -8.39
CA HIS A 322 -5.90 -11.59 -9.52
C HIS A 322 -7.07 -10.62 -9.22
N PHE A 323 -6.88 -9.67 -8.29
CA PHE A 323 -7.88 -8.65 -7.95
C PHE A 323 -7.37 -7.21 -8.15
N SER A 324 -6.40 -7.00 -9.04
CA SER A 324 -5.85 -5.68 -9.41
C SER A 324 -6.93 -4.65 -9.80
N LYS A 325 -8.04 -5.08 -10.41
CA LYS A 325 -9.21 -4.23 -10.69
C LYS A 325 -9.86 -3.72 -9.40
N THR A 326 -10.06 -4.60 -8.41
CA THR A 326 -10.58 -4.23 -7.08
C THR A 326 -9.61 -3.29 -6.37
N LEU A 327 -8.29 -3.56 -6.44
CA LEU A 327 -7.27 -2.67 -5.89
C LEU A 327 -7.38 -1.25 -6.50
N GLY A 328 -7.60 -1.14 -7.82
CA GLY A 328 -7.84 0.14 -8.47
C GLY A 328 -9.03 0.92 -7.89
N LEU A 329 -10.12 0.24 -7.54
CA LEU A 329 -11.28 0.85 -6.87
C LEU A 329 -10.95 1.33 -5.45
N LEU A 330 -10.08 0.62 -4.74
CA LEU A 330 -9.62 1.03 -3.41
C LEU A 330 -8.64 2.20 -3.48
N LEU A 331 -7.91 2.36 -4.58
CA LEU A 331 -6.95 3.45 -4.80
C LEU A 331 -7.56 4.70 -5.45
N VAL A 332 -8.89 4.83 -5.48
CA VAL A 332 -9.58 5.98 -6.11
C VAL A 332 -9.06 7.34 -5.60
N PRO A 333 -8.86 7.57 -4.29
CA PRO A 333 -8.31 8.85 -3.82
C PRO A 333 -6.88 9.11 -4.33
N GLN A 334 -6.04 8.09 -4.42
CA GLN A 334 -4.67 8.19 -4.95
C GLN A 334 -4.69 8.44 -6.47
N ILE A 335 -5.55 7.76 -7.22
CA ILE A 335 -5.79 7.99 -8.64
C ILE A 335 -6.26 9.42 -8.88
N PHE A 336 -7.23 9.89 -8.09
CA PHE A 336 -7.69 11.27 -8.17
C PHE A 336 -6.57 12.26 -7.86
N ASN A 337 -5.80 12.07 -6.78
CA ASN A 337 -4.68 12.94 -6.44
C ASN A 337 -3.61 12.98 -7.54
N PHE A 338 -3.31 11.83 -8.17
CA PHE A 338 -2.40 11.73 -9.30
C PHE A 338 -2.92 12.51 -10.52
N LEU A 339 -4.15 12.23 -10.97
CA LEU A 339 -4.77 12.90 -12.11
C LEU A 339 -4.91 14.41 -11.88
N TYR A 340 -5.29 14.81 -10.67
CA TYR A 340 -5.38 16.21 -10.29
C TYR A 340 -4.01 16.88 -10.27
N SER A 341 -2.95 16.17 -9.86
CA SER A 341 -1.55 16.65 -9.89
C SER A 341 -0.94 16.74 -11.29
N CYS A 342 -1.48 16.05 -12.30
CA CYS A 342 -0.88 15.94 -13.64
C CYS A 342 -0.49 17.28 -14.28
N PRO A 343 -1.31 18.35 -14.23
CA PRO A 343 -0.93 19.64 -14.80
C PRO A 343 0.37 20.21 -14.22
N GLN A 344 0.64 19.99 -12.93
CA GLN A 344 1.90 20.39 -12.30
C GLN A 344 3.03 19.43 -12.62
N VAL A 345 2.78 18.12 -12.54
CA VAL A 345 3.80 17.08 -12.78
C VAL A 345 4.34 17.11 -14.22
N PHE A 346 3.48 17.35 -15.21
CA PHE A 346 3.88 17.49 -16.62
C PHE A 346 4.36 18.90 -16.99
N GLY A 347 4.42 19.82 -16.02
CA GLY A 347 4.95 21.18 -16.23
C GLY A 347 4.06 22.14 -17.01
N LEU A 348 2.77 21.82 -17.18
CA LEU A 348 1.77 22.75 -17.75
C LEU A 348 1.53 23.94 -16.80
N ILE A 349 1.64 23.69 -15.50
CA ILE A 349 1.60 24.66 -14.41
C ILE A 349 2.94 24.57 -13.67
N PRO A 350 3.54 25.68 -13.20
CA PRO A 350 4.75 25.62 -12.39
C PRO A 350 4.55 24.69 -11.18
N CYS A 351 5.46 23.74 -11.01
CA CYS A 351 5.42 22.79 -9.91
C CYS A 351 6.49 23.18 -8.87
N PRO A 352 6.10 23.63 -7.66
CA PRO A 352 7.08 23.83 -6.60
C PRO A 352 7.66 22.49 -6.13
N ARG A 353 8.85 22.53 -5.52
CA ARG A 353 9.49 21.32 -4.96
C ARG A 353 8.63 20.66 -3.88
N HIS A 354 7.99 21.47 -3.04
CA HIS A 354 7.11 21.00 -1.97
C HIS A 354 5.68 21.49 -2.23
N ARG A 355 4.74 20.54 -2.25
CA ARG A 355 3.31 20.80 -2.49
C ARG A 355 2.43 20.56 -1.27
N LEU A 356 3.03 20.25 -0.11
CA LEU A 356 2.30 20.11 1.15
C LEU A 356 1.59 21.42 1.53
N PRO A 357 0.51 21.37 2.34
CA PRO A 357 -0.16 22.58 2.78
C PRO A 357 0.76 23.49 3.59
N HIS A 358 0.46 24.80 3.59
CA HIS A 358 1.25 25.80 4.29
C HIS A 358 0.81 25.92 5.75
N PHE A 359 1.74 25.80 6.70
CA PHE A 359 1.45 25.98 8.12
C PHE A 359 1.52 27.46 8.53
N ASN A 360 0.41 27.99 9.07
CA ASN A 360 0.36 29.33 9.62
C ASN A 360 0.63 29.30 11.14
N ALA A 361 1.81 29.78 11.55
CA ALA A 361 2.23 29.78 12.94
C ALA A 361 1.37 30.65 13.87
N ARG A 362 0.63 31.63 13.35
CA ARG A 362 -0.25 32.50 14.16
C ARG A 362 -1.56 31.82 14.53
N SER A 363 -2.16 31.09 13.58
CA SER A 363 -3.41 30.37 13.79
C SER A 363 -3.19 28.93 14.29
N GLY A 364 -2.02 28.36 14.03
CA GLY A 364 -1.74 26.93 14.27
C GLY A 364 -2.46 26.00 13.29
N LEU A 365 -2.90 26.52 12.14
CA LEU A 365 -3.68 25.80 11.13
C LEU A 365 -2.90 25.65 9.82
N MET A 366 -3.29 24.64 9.06
CA MET A 366 -2.84 24.39 7.69
C MET A 366 -3.74 25.14 6.71
N GLU A 367 -3.12 25.90 5.83
CA GLU A 367 -3.75 26.66 4.75
C GLU A 367 -3.33 26.07 3.39
N PRO A 368 -4.13 26.25 2.33
CA PRO A 368 -3.73 25.81 1.00
C PRO A 368 -2.39 26.45 0.61
N SER A 369 -1.39 25.63 0.25
CA SER A 369 -0.18 26.15 -0.35
C SER A 369 -0.44 26.58 -1.79
N VAL A 370 0.32 27.56 -2.26
CA VAL A 370 0.10 28.23 -3.54
C VAL A 370 1.31 28.13 -4.45
N THR A 371 1.05 28.18 -5.75
CA THR A 371 2.03 28.41 -6.81
C THR A 371 1.90 29.88 -7.24
N PRO A 372 2.95 30.69 -7.07
CA PRO A 372 2.95 32.07 -7.55
C PRO A 372 3.16 32.15 -9.06
N TRP A 373 2.55 33.14 -9.68
CA TRP A 373 2.69 33.50 -11.09
C TRP A 373 3.41 34.83 -11.18
N SER A 374 4.40 34.93 -12.08
CA SER A 374 5.07 36.19 -12.35
C SER A 374 4.44 36.88 -13.56
N PRO A 375 4.53 38.23 -13.68
CA PRO A 375 4.05 38.94 -14.86
C PRO A 375 4.68 38.44 -16.17
N GLU A 376 5.92 37.95 -16.09
CA GLU A 376 6.70 37.41 -17.20
C GLU A 376 6.30 35.98 -17.59
N ARG A 377 5.74 35.21 -16.64
CA ARG A 377 5.40 33.79 -16.81
C ARG A 377 3.93 33.57 -16.48
N GLN A 378 3.05 34.08 -17.33
CA GLN A 378 1.60 33.85 -17.25
C GLN A 378 1.21 32.50 -17.89
N PRO A 379 0.09 31.89 -17.46
CA PRO A 379 -0.37 30.63 -18.05
C PRO A 379 -0.75 30.81 -19.52
N HIS A 380 -0.54 29.77 -20.32
CA HIS A 380 -1.03 29.73 -21.69
C HIS A 380 -2.56 29.96 -21.72
N PRO A 381 -3.15 30.63 -22.74
CA PRO A 381 -4.56 30.99 -22.75
C PRO A 381 -5.53 29.82 -22.48
N LEU A 382 -5.25 28.64 -23.00
CA LEU A 382 -6.05 27.43 -22.73
C LEU A 382 -5.97 26.99 -21.26
N VAL A 383 -4.77 27.04 -20.66
CA VAL A 383 -4.55 26.73 -19.25
C VAL A 383 -5.23 27.77 -18.38
N ALA A 384 -5.17 29.06 -18.74
CA ALA A 384 -5.88 30.14 -18.06
C ALA A 384 -7.40 29.93 -18.03
N HIS A 385 -8.00 29.59 -19.17
CA HIS A 385 -9.44 29.23 -19.23
C HIS A 385 -9.76 28.03 -18.35
N GLY A 386 -8.91 26.99 -18.39
CA GLY A 386 -9.02 25.82 -17.52
C GLY A 386 -8.96 26.19 -16.03
N LEU A 387 -8.01 27.04 -15.62
CA LEU A 387 -7.87 27.51 -14.24
C LEU A 387 -9.09 28.29 -13.77
N HIS A 388 -9.62 29.21 -14.58
CA HIS A 388 -10.84 29.92 -14.25
C HIS A 388 -12.06 29.00 -14.16
N PHE A 389 -12.15 28.00 -15.04
CA PHE A 389 -13.20 26.99 -14.97
C PHE A 389 -13.11 26.15 -13.69
N LEU A 390 -11.91 25.66 -13.34
CA LEU A 390 -11.66 24.94 -12.10
C LEU A 390 -11.96 25.80 -10.86
N ASN A 391 -11.67 27.11 -10.91
CA ASN A 391 -12.02 28.05 -9.84
C ASN A 391 -13.53 28.21 -9.68
N LYS A 392 -14.29 28.28 -10.78
CA LYS A 392 -15.77 28.29 -10.73
C LYS A 392 -16.33 27.01 -10.10
N LEU A 393 -15.70 25.86 -10.36
CA LEU A 393 -16.04 24.58 -9.73
C LEU A 393 -15.51 24.43 -8.29
N ARG A 394 -14.84 25.45 -7.76
CA ARG A 394 -14.17 25.42 -6.44
C ARG A 394 -13.14 24.30 -6.29
N LEU A 395 -12.52 23.88 -7.39
CA LEU A 395 -11.46 22.86 -7.37
C LEU A 395 -10.08 23.49 -7.13
N VAL A 396 -9.87 24.71 -7.63
CA VAL A 396 -8.62 25.47 -7.44
C VAL A 396 -8.99 26.84 -6.89
N LYS A 397 -8.19 27.38 -5.98
CA LYS A 397 -8.29 28.80 -5.60
C LYS A 397 -7.39 29.62 -6.51
N VAL A 398 -7.97 30.54 -7.26
CA VAL A 398 -7.25 31.47 -8.15
C VAL A 398 -7.33 32.88 -7.61
N THR A 399 -6.19 33.56 -7.49
CA THR A 399 -6.09 34.98 -7.15
C THR A 399 -5.59 35.74 -8.37
N THR A 400 -6.33 36.77 -8.78
CA THR A 400 -5.95 37.67 -9.88
C THR A 400 -5.72 39.09 -9.37
N ASP A 401 -4.87 39.85 -10.05
CA ASP A 401 -4.66 41.27 -9.77
C ASP A 401 -5.80 42.14 -10.35
N GLU A 402 -5.73 43.46 -10.11
CA GLU A 402 -6.69 44.44 -10.64
C GLU A 402 -6.71 44.50 -12.19
N LYS A 403 -5.66 43.99 -12.85
CA LYS A 403 -5.53 43.94 -14.32
C LYS A 403 -5.98 42.59 -14.88
N GLY A 404 -6.46 41.67 -14.05
CA GLY A 404 -6.90 40.33 -14.44
C GLY A 404 -5.76 39.33 -14.69
N GLN A 405 -4.51 39.65 -14.34
CA GLN A 405 -3.39 38.73 -14.41
C GLN A 405 -3.38 37.76 -13.23
N PHE A 406 -2.89 36.53 -13.45
CA PHE A 406 -2.77 35.55 -12.38
C PHE A 406 -1.65 35.97 -11.43
N VAL A 407 -1.97 35.98 -10.13
CA VAL A 407 -1.02 36.23 -9.04
C VAL A 407 -0.63 34.90 -8.40
N GLU A 408 -1.62 34.11 -7.97
CA GLU A 408 -1.38 32.85 -7.27
C GLU A 408 -2.50 31.84 -7.56
N THR A 409 -2.13 30.57 -7.58
CA THR A 409 -3.08 29.45 -7.66
C THR A 409 -2.76 28.40 -6.61
N SER A 410 -3.76 27.83 -5.95
CA SER A 410 -3.53 26.72 -5.00
C SER A 410 -2.85 25.52 -5.68
N ASN A 411 -1.97 24.84 -4.96
CA ASN A 411 -1.29 23.63 -5.44
C ASN A 411 -2.28 22.49 -5.71
N PHE A 412 -1.98 21.69 -6.73
CA PHE A 412 -2.86 20.64 -7.22
C PHE A 412 -2.56 19.33 -6.50
N THR A 413 -3.13 19.19 -5.32
CA THR A 413 -3.18 17.93 -4.55
C THR A 413 -4.47 17.89 -3.75
N ILE A 414 -4.96 16.68 -3.47
CA ILE A 414 -6.18 16.47 -2.70
C ILE A 414 -6.10 17.12 -1.30
N LEU A 415 -4.91 17.22 -0.69
CA LEU A 415 -4.73 17.89 0.61
C LEU A 415 -5.08 19.39 0.53
N ASN A 416 -4.58 20.07 -0.49
CA ASN A 416 -4.88 21.48 -0.72
C ASN A 416 -6.32 21.69 -1.19
N LEU A 417 -6.84 20.79 -2.03
CA LEU A 417 -8.25 20.81 -2.46
C LEU A 417 -9.20 20.72 -1.26
N TRP A 418 -8.90 19.84 -0.31
CA TRP A 418 -9.70 19.68 0.89
C TRP A 418 -9.72 20.96 1.74
N LEU A 419 -8.59 21.65 1.85
CA LEU A 419 -8.49 22.95 2.52
C LEU A 419 -9.16 24.09 1.75
N VAL A 420 -9.24 24.01 0.41
CA VAL A 420 -10.03 24.94 -0.41
C VAL A 420 -11.53 24.77 -0.11
N TRP A 421 -12.00 23.54 0.07
CA TRP A 421 -13.41 23.26 0.38
C TRP A 421 -13.80 23.52 1.84
N ARG A 422 -12.95 23.13 2.78
CA ARG A 422 -13.24 23.17 4.23
C ARG A 422 -12.74 24.43 4.92
N GLY A 423 -11.80 25.15 4.31
CA GLY A 423 -11.03 26.20 4.97
C GLY A 423 -9.83 25.65 5.75
N PRO A 424 -9.12 26.51 6.49
CA PRO A 424 -7.94 26.11 7.25
C PRO A 424 -8.26 25.11 8.36
N LEU A 425 -7.49 24.04 8.45
CA LEU A 425 -7.69 22.95 9.42
C LEU A 425 -6.41 22.67 10.20
N ARG A 426 -6.53 22.13 11.41
CA ARG A 426 -5.37 21.54 12.08
C ARG A 426 -4.88 20.32 11.30
N GLU A 427 -3.58 20.06 11.38
CA GLU A 427 -2.93 18.97 10.64
C GLU A 427 -3.51 17.58 10.98
N ASP A 428 -3.72 17.27 12.27
CA ASP A 428 -4.37 16.02 12.70
C ASP A 428 -5.77 15.86 12.15
N ARG A 429 -6.54 16.95 12.16
CA ARG A 429 -7.90 16.95 11.62
C ARG A 429 -7.91 16.74 10.12
N LEU A 430 -7.00 17.39 9.39
CA LEU A 430 -6.85 17.19 7.94
C LEU A 430 -6.47 15.73 7.62
N ALA A 431 -5.49 15.16 8.32
CA ALA A 431 -5.08 13.78 8.12
C ALA A 431 -6.22 12.80 8.39
N LEU A 432 -7.00 13.02 9.46
CA LEU A 432 -8.16 12.21 9.79
C LEU A 432 -9.28 12.33 8.74
N GLU A 433 -9.61 13.54 8.29
CA GLU A 433 -10.67 13.75 7.28
C GLU A 433 -10.31 13.11 5.93
N ILE A 434 -9.04 13.19 5.49
CA ILE A 434 -8.58 12.50 4.27
C ILE A 434 -8.56 10.98 4.45
N THR A 435 -8.16 10.49 5.63
CA THR A 435 -8.22 9.06 5.95
C THR A 435 -9.66 8.54 5.96
N MET A 436 -10.61 9.34 6.44
CA MET A 436 -12.04 9.02 6.39
C MET A 436 -12.59 9.05 4.96
N LEU A 437 -12.15 10.00 4.12
CA LEU A 437 -12.44 10.00 2.69
C LEU A 437 -11.98 8.69 2.05
N GLN A 438 -10.76 8.24 2.35
CA GLN A 438 -10.22 6.97 1.87
C GLN A 438 -11.09 5.78 2.29
N LEU A 439 -11.52 5.74 3.54
CA LEU A 439 -12.37 4.67 4.06
C LEU A 439 -13.74 4.63 3.35
N VAL A 440 -14.40 5.79 3.23
CA VAL A 440 -15.72 5.91 2.60
C VAL A 440 -15.64 5.58 1.11
N ALA A 441 -14.67 6.14 0.39
CA ALA A 441 -14.45 5.85 -1.02
C ALA A 441 -14.13 4.37 -1.26
N GLY A 442 -13.33 3.76 -0.37
CA GLY A 442 -12.98 2.36 -0.43
C GLY A 442 -14.18 1.43 -0.19
N PHE A 443 -15.00 1.68 0.83
CA PHE A 443 -16.24 0.93 1.03
C PHE A 443 -17.20 1.09 -0.13
N PHE A 444 -17.33 2.30 -0.69
CA PHE A 444 -18.11 2.53 -1.89
C PHE A 444 -17.54 1.75 -3.08
N GLY A 445 -16.22 1.68 -3.25
CA GLY A 445 -15.55 0.86 -4.26
C GLY A 445 -15.85 -0.63 -4.11
N LEU A 446 -15.83 -1.17 -2.89
CA LEU A 446 -16.23 -2.55 -2.61
C LEU A 446 -17.71 -2.79 -2.86
N PHE A 447 -18.58 -1.84 -2.52
CA PHE A 447 -20.00 -1.89 -2.86
C PHE A 447 -20.20 -1.93 -4.37
N VAL A 448 -19.50 -1.08 -5.13
CA VAL A 448 -19.50 -1.11 -6.60
C VAL A 448 -19.06 -2.48 -7.10
N ARG A 449 -17.97 -3.04 -6.54
CA ARG A 449 -17.44 -4.35 -6.92
C ARG A 449 -18.43 -5.49 -6.69
N HIS A 450 -19.12 -5.50 -5.56
CA HIS A 450 -19.89 -6.66 -5.08
C HIS A 450 -21.40 -6.55 -5.29
N ARG A 451 -21.90 -5.37 -5.70
CA ARG A 451 -23.34 -5.13 -5.95
C ARG A 451 -23.62 -4.52 -7.31
N LEU A 452 -22.70 -3.73 -7.84
CA LEU A 452 -22.87 -3.05 -9.13
C LEU A 452 -22.03 -3.66 -10.25
N ALA A 453 -21.21 -4.68 -9.97
CA ALA A 453 -20.42 -5.37 -11.00
C ALA A 453 -21.31 -5.91 -12.12
N LEU A 454 -22.51 -6.41 -11.80
CA LEU A 454 -23.47 -6.94 -12.79
C LEU A 454 -24.03 -5.88 -13.76
N LEU A 455 -23.88 -4.57 -13.47
CA LEU A 455 -24.22 -3.50 -14.41
C LEU A 455 -23.16 -3.35 -15.52
N VAL A 456 -21.95 -3.83 -15.25
CA VAL A 456 -20.77 -3.64 -16.10
C VAL A 456 -20.27 -4.97 -16.65
N PHE A 457 -20.43 -6.07 -15.93
CA PHE A 457 -19.96 -7.41 -16.29
C PHE A 457 -21.12 -8.42 -16.20
N LYS A 458 -21.02 -9.53 -16.93
CA LYS A 458 -22.05 -10.59 -16.91
C LYS A 458 -22.14 -11.30 -15.56
N GLU A 459 -21.01 -11.47 -14.90
CA GLU A 459 -20.89 -12.22 -13.65
C GLU A 459 -20.20 -11.36 -12.60
N ASP A 460 -20.60 -11.56 -11.34
CA ASP A 460 -19.86 -11.06 -10.19
C ASP A 460 -18.97 -12.19 -9.66
N ASN A 461 -17.72 -11.87 -9.34
CA ASN A 461 -16.76 -12.87 -8.87
C ASN A 461 -17.09 -13.38 -7.46
N TRP A 462 -17.96 -12.69 -6.72
CA TRP A 462 -18.38 -13.09 -5.37
C TRP A 462 -19.69 -13.89 -5.34
N GLY A 463 -20.57 -13.70 -6.33
CA GLY A 463 -21.82 -14.43 -6.39
C GLY A 463 -21.58 -15.86 -6.89
N THR A 464 -22.00 -16.86 -6.11
CA THR A 464 -22.25 -18.19 -6.67
C THR A 464 -23.25 -18.02 -7.79
N ALA A 465 -22.90 -18.44 -9.01
CA ALA A 465 -23.82 -18.57 -10.12
C ALA A 465 -25.16 -19.06 -9.58
N ALA A 466 -26.21 -18.27 -9.79
CA ALA A 466 -27.55 -18.65 -9.40
C ALA A 466 -27.82 -20.01 -10.04
N GLN A 467 -28.01 -21.03 -9.20
CA GLN A 467 -28.58 -22.30 -9.61
C GLN A 467 -29.97 -22.00 -10.16
N TYR A 468 -30.09 -21.86 -11.48
CA TYR A 468 -31.35 -21.94 -12.21
C TYR A 468 -31.15 -22.77 -13.47
#